data_AF-A0AA38LNE9-F1
#
_entry.id   AF-A0AA38LNE9-F1
#
_cell.length_a   1.000
_cell.length_b   1.000
_cell.length_c   1.000
_cell.angle_alpha   90.00
_cell.angle_beta   90.00
_cell.angle_gamma   90.00
#
_symmetry.space_group_name_H-M   'P 1'
#
loop_
_entity.id
_entity.type
_entity.pdbx_description
1 polymer ?
#
loop_
_entity_poly.entity_id
_entity_poly.type
_entity_poly.pdbx_seq_one_letter_code
_entity_poly.pdbx_strand_id
1 'polypeptide(L)'
;LWETTLSHAPSMVPQLLELFPNLVAIMEKSFDHLLVAMKIIEGYILLGGSDFLHLHASGVAKIFESIVGNVNQKGLLSTLPIIEILVQCFPRDAPPLLGGVLQKFVVYFLSGGDESDPSATSIKASAGAILARVLVQNSNYFAHLITESSLSVMLQQAGINLDQNLLLCLIDAWLDKVDNVTVVRRKAYALALSILLTSREPHILEKLDQIINVCTSTLVGDIDQNGSEDSSFDSSMHSLENHEALQSGAAVNKDFRKRQVKSSDPIKNMSLAHVMKENLQACASLH
;
A
#
# COMPACT_ATOMS: atom_id res chain seq x y z
N LEU A 1 12.05 24.19 -2.01
CA LEU A 1 11.78 24.96 -0.78
C LEU A 1 10.71 24.29 0.08
N TRP A 2 9.44 24.25 -0.35
CA TRP A 2 8.35 23.64 0.45
C TRP A 2 8.66 22.20 0.92
N GLU A 3 9.08 21.33 0.00
CA GLU A 3 9.53 19.96 0.33
C GLU A 3 10.63 19.95 1.40
N THR A 4 11.66 20.80 1.23
CA THR A 4 12.80 20.92 2.14
C THR A 4 12.35 21.38 3.52
N THR A 5 11.42 22.33 3.59
CA THR A 5 10.82 22.83 4.83
C THR A 5 10.11 21.72 5.59
N LEU A 6 9.23 20.95 4.93
CA LEU A 6 8.57 19.80 5.57
C LEU A 6 9.55 18.71 6.00
N SER A 7 10.66 18.56 5.26
CA SER A 7 11.64 17.52 5.54
C SER A 7 12.49 17.79 6.78
N HIS A 8 12.70 19.07 7.12
CA HIS A 8 13.55 19.50 8.23
C HIS A 8 12.78 20.16 9.38
N ALA A 9 11.48 20.45 9.20
CA ALA A 9 10.65 20.98 10.26
C ALA A 9 10.58 19.99 11.44
N PRO A 10 10.80 20.46 12.69
CA PRO A 10 10.78 19.60 13.87
C PRO A 10 9.36 19.18 14.27
N SER A 11 8.35 19.98 13.92
CA SER A 11 6.94 19.73 14.17
C SER A 11 6.07 20.43 13.11
N MET A 12 4.83 19.96 12.97
CA MET A 12 3.84 20.63 12.12
C MET A 12 3.35 21.91 12.80
N VAL A 13 3.22 22.99 12.04
CA VAL A 13 2.63 24.26 12.49
C VAL A 13 1.43 24.62 11.60
N PRO A 14 0.43 25.37 12.09
CA PRO A 14 -0.79 25.68 11.34
C PRO A 14 -0.51 26.35 9.99
N GLN A 15 0.46 27.26 9.92
CA GLN A 15 0.82 27.97 8.70
C GLN A 15 1.37 27.03 7.62
N LEU A 16 2.05 25.94 8.02
CA LEU A 16 2.50 24.92 7.08
C LEU A 16 1.33 24.06 6.60
N LEU A 17 0.35 23.73 7.47
CA LEU A 17 -0.86 23.01 7.04
C LEU A 17 -1.66 23.81 6.01
N GLU A 18 -1.86 25.11 6.27
CA GLU A 18 -2.58 26.04 5.39
C GLU A 18 -1.99 26.17 3.98
N LEU A 19 -0.75 25.72 3.74
CA LEU A 19 -0.17 25.70 2.40
C LEU A 19 -0.75 24.59 1.51
N PHE A 20 -1.24 23.48 2.07
CA PHE A 20 -1.62 22.30 1.30
C PHE A 20 -2.65 22.54 0.16
N PRO A 21 -3.68 23.39 0.33
CA PRO A 21 -4.60 23.72 -0.77
C PRO A 21 -3.90 24.27 -2.02
N ASN A 22 -2.73 24.93 -1.88
CA ASN A 22 -1.95 25.38 -3.02
C ASN A 22 -1.40 24.19 -3.83
N LEU A 23 -1.05 23.08 -3.18
CA LEU A 23 -0.61 21.87 -3.88
C LEU A 23 -1.75 21.26 -4.70
N VAL A 24 -2.98 21.26 -4.16
CA VAL A 24 -4.18 20.82 -4.86
C VAL A 24 -4.36 21.66 -6.14
N ALA A 25 -4.30 22.98 -6.03
CA ALA A 25 -4.43 23.89 -7.17
C ALA A 25 -3.29 23.77 -8.20
N ILE A 26 -2.09 23.36 -7.79
CA ILE A 26 -0.97 23.06 -8.70
C ILE A 26 -1.26 21.76 -9.46
N MET A 27 -1.64 20.71 -8.75
CA MET A 27 -1.88 19.38 -9.32
C MET A 27 -3.11 19.31 -10.22
N GLU A 28 -4.07 20.22 -10.05
CA GLU A 28 -5.21 20.37 -10.96
C GLU A 28 -4.82 20.92 -12.35
N LYS A 29 -3.71 21.66 -12.45
CA LYS A 29 -3.29 22.30 -13.70
C LYS A 29 -2.45 21.38 -14.57
N SER A 30 -1.46 20.71 -13.98
CA SER A 30 -0.61 19.76 -14.69
C SER A 30 0.10 18.80 -13.73
N PHE A 31 0.69 17.73 -14.29
CA PHE A 31 1.50 16.75 -13.56
C PHE A 31 3.01 16.98 -13.72
N ASP A 32 3.44 18.16 -14.21
CA ASP A 32 4.86 18.45 -14.46
C ASP A 32 5.72 18.37 -13.19
N HIS A 33 5.10 18.65 -12.04
CA HIS A 33 5.75 18.61 -10.73
C HIS A 33 5.36 17.40 -9.89
N LEU A 34 4.82 16.34 -10.50
CA LEU A 34 4.28 15.16 -9.80
C LEU A 34 5.26 14.58 -8.78
N LEU A 35 6.54 14.39 -9.15
CA LEU A 35 7.53 13.83 -8.23
C LEU A 35 7.73 14.69 -6.98
N VAL A 36 7.80 16.00 -7.13
CA VAL A 36 7.96 16.94 -6.01
C VAL A 36 6.69 16.99 -5.18
N ALA A 37 5.52 16.99 -5.82
CA ALA A 37 4.22 16.94 -5.15
C ALA A 37 4.08 15.69 -4.28
N MET A 38 4.49 14.52 -4.78
CA MET A 38 4.48 13.27 -4.02
C MET A 38 5.37 13.35 -2.78
N LYS A 39 6.56 13.95 -2.88
CA LYS A 39 7.45 14.17 -1.73
C LYS A 39 6.90 15.19 -0.73
N ILE A 40 6.15 16.19 -1.18
CA ILE A 40 5.46 17.15 -0.31
C ILE A 40 4.34 16.44 0.46
N ILE A 41 3.49 15.67 -0.24
CA ILE A 41 2.41 14.89 0.40
C ILE A 41 2.99 13.91 1.42
N GLU A 42 4.07 13.20 1.09
CA GLU A 42 4.79 12.33 2.03
C GLU A 42 5.23 13.10 3.28
N GLY A 43 5.79 14.30 3.10
CA GLY A 43 6.18 15.19 4.20
C GLY A 43 5.00 15.54 5.11
N TYR A 44 3.83 15.84 4.53
CA TYR A 44 2.61 16.11 5.29
C TYR A 44 2.07 14.89 6.04
N ILE A 45 2.05 13.71 5.42
CA ILE A 45 1.63 12.46 6.06
C ILE A 45 2.51 12.20 7.29
N LEU A 46 3.84 12.31 7.12
CA LEU A 46 4.81 11.98 8.17
C LEU A 46 4.94 13.04 9.27
N LEU A 47 4.78 14.32 8.93
CA LEU A 47 4.94 15.43 9.89
C LEU A 47 3.62 15.86 10.52
N GLY A 48 2.56 15.93 9.71
CA GLY A 48 1.25 16.45 10.10
C GLY A 48 0.28 15.40 10.64
N GLY A 49 0.53 14.11 10.38
CA GLY A 49 -0.23 13.03 11.00
C GLY A 49 -1.74 13.13 10.74
N SER A 50 -2.53 12.77 11.75
CA SER A 50 -3.99 12.79 11.68
C SER A 50 -4.58 14.19 11.50
N ASP A 51 -3.93 15.24 12.05
CA ASP A 51 -4.39 16.63 11.89
C ASP A 51 -4.37 17.05 10.43
N PHE A 52 -3.28 16.71 9.72
CA PHE A 52 -3.18 16.92 8.28
C PHE A 52 -4.28 16.17 7.52
N LEU A 53 -4.45 14.88 7.80
CA LEU A 53 -5.44 14.08 7.08
C LEU A 53 -6.86 14.59 7.33
N HIS A 54 -7.21 14.91 8.58
CA HIS A 54 -8.54 15.41 8.93
C HIS A 54 -8.84 16.76 8.25
N LEU A 55 -7.87 17.67 8.22
CA LEU A 55 -8.07 19.01 7.63
C LEU A 55 -8.09 18.98 6.09
N HIS A 56 -7.34 18.08 5.46
CA HIS A 56 -7.10 18.10 4.01
C HIS A 56 -7.51 16.83 3.26
N ALA A 57 -8.29 15.95 3.90
CA ALA A 57 -8.76 14.68 3.33
C ALA A 57 -9.25 14.83 1.88
N SER A 58 -10.20 15.73 1.63
CA SER A 58 -10.78 15.94 0.30
C SER A 58 -9.76 16.36 -0.76
N GLY A 59 -8.78 17.19 -0.39
CA GLY A 59 -7.69 17.59 -1.27
C GLY A 59 -6.74 16.43 -1.59
N VAL A 60 -6.41 15.61 -0.58
CA VAL A 60 -5.59 14.40 -0.76
C VAL A 60 -6.28 13.41 -1.69
N ALA A 61 -7.57 13.12 -1.46
CA ALA A 61 -8.36 12.26 -2.32
C ALA A 61 -8.40 12.78 -3.76
N LYS A 62 -8.68 14.07 -3.94
CA LYS A 62 -8.75 14.70 -5.26
C LYS A 62 -7.44 14.55 -6.05
N ILE A 63 -6.30 14.77 -5.40
CA ILE A 63 -4.98 14.60 -6.04
C ILE A 63 -4.77 13.14 -6.48
N PHE A 64 -5.01 12.16 -5.60
CA PHE A 64 -4.79 10.77 -5.98
C PHE A 64 -5.79 10.28 -7.04
N GLU A 65 -7.05 10.71 -6.97
CA GLU A 65 -8.05 10.44 -8.00
C GLU A 65 -7.66 11.00 -9.35
N SER A 66 -7.10 12.21 -9.39
CA SER A 66 -6.65 12.84 -10.64
C SER A 66 -5.41 12.15 -11.20
N ILE A 67 -4.57 11.51 -10.38
CA ILE A 67 -3.36 10.83 -10.84
C ILE A 67 -3.68 9.42 -11.36
N VAL A 68 -4.39 8.62 -10.55
CA VAL A 68 -4.60 7.19 -10.84
C VAL A 68 -5.54 7.05 -12.04
N GLY A 69 -4.98 6.55 -13.16
CA GLY A 69 -5.67 6.45 -14.45
C GLY A 69 -5.28 7.51 -15.48
N ASN A 70 -4.63 8.62 -15.07
CA ASN A 70 -4.35 9.76 -15.97
C ASN A 70 -2.86 10.06 -16.17
N VAL A 71 -1.97 9.37 -15.46
CA VAL A 71 -0.51 9.48 -15.64
C VAL A 71 0.07 8.22 -16.30
N ASN A 72 1.25 8.35 -16.89
CA ASN A 72 1.99 7.20 -17.39
C ASN A 72 2.48 6.30 -16.23
N GLN A 73 2.98 5.11 -16.58
CA GLN A 73 3.45 4.11 -15.62
C GLN A 73 4.51 4.67 -14.65
N LYS A 74 5.46 5.48 -15.14
CA LYS A 74 6.50 6.12 -14.30
C LYS A 74 5.87 7.04 -13.26
N GLY A 75 4.89 7.85 -13.65
CA GLY A 75 4.14 8.71 -12.74
C GLY A 75 3.38 7.90 -11.68
N LEU A 76 2.71 6.83 -12.09
CA LEU A 76 1.97 5.97 -11.17
C LEU A 76 2.90 5.25 -10.19
N LEU A 77 4.03 4.72 -10.66
CA LEU A 77 5.06 4.09 -9.82
C LEU A 77 5.65 5.05 -8.79
N SER A 78 5.77 6.34 -9.10
CA SER A 78 6.20 7.34 -8.13
C SER A 78 5.13 7.72 -7.08
N THR A 79 3.87 7.44 -7.39
CA THR A 79 2.70 7.78 -6.54
C THR A 79 2.36 6.65 -5.58
N LEU A 80 2.48 5.39 -6.04
CA LEU A 80 2.13 4.19 -5.28
C LEU A 80 2.75 4.13 -3.87
N PRO A 81 4.05 4.41 -3.65
CA PRO A 81 4.63 4.42 -2.30
C PRO A 81 4.00 5.46 -1.36
N ILE A 82 3.46 6.55 -1.90
CA ILE A 82 2.83 7.61 -1.10
C ILE A 82 1.41 7.21 -0.70
N ILE A 83 0.71 6.48 -1.57
CA ILE A 83 -0.59 5.90 -1.19
C ILE A 83 -0.39 4.79 -0.16
N GLU A 84 0.64 3.95 -0.33
CA GLU A 84 0.96 2.88 0.62
C GLU A 84 1.29 3.44 2.02
N ILE A 85 2.13 4.48 2.12
CA ILE A 85 2.44 5.10 3.41
C ILE A 85 1.22 5.79 4.04
N LEU A 86 0.33 6.37 3.23
CA LEU A 86 -0.91 6.97 3.72
C LEU A 86 -1.82 5.90 4.35
N VAL A 87 -2.03 4.78 3.66
CA VAL A 87 -2.84 3.65 4.18
C VAL A 87 -2.19 3.02 5.40
N GLN A 88 -0.85 2.90 5.42
CA GLN A 88 -0.11 2.38 6.57
C GLN A 88 -0.24 3.28 7.81
N CYS A 89 -0.16 4.61 7.65
CA CYS A 89 -0.29 5.56 8.75
C CYS A 89 -1.73 5.66 9.26
N PHE A 90 -2.73 5.55 8.37
CA PHE A 90 -4.14 5.78 8.69
C PHE A 90 -5.04 4.66 8.16
N PRO A 91 -4.89 3.41 8.66
CA PRO A 91 -5.58 2.24 8.10
C PRO A 91 -7.11 2.29 8.19
N ARG A 92 -7.66 3.14 9.06
CA ARG A 92 -9.12 3.31 9.20
C ARG A 92 -9.66 4.46 8.37
N ASP A 93 -8.93 5.58 8.32
CA ASP A 93 -9.42 6.83 7.72
C ASP A 93 -9.03 6.96 6.23
N ALA A 94 -7.87 6.46 5.84
CA ALA A 94 -7.40 6.57 4.45
C ALA A 94 -8.19 5.69 3.46
N PRO A 95 -8.57 4.43 3.76
CA PRO A 95 -9.25 3.60 2.77
C PRO A 95 -10.61 4.17 2.30
N PRO A 96 -11.53 4.62 3.19
CA PRO A 96 -12.77 5.28 2.77
C PRO A 96 -12.53 6.55 1.94
N LEU A 97 -11.47 7.30 2.27
CA LEU A 97 -11.09 8.49 1.54
C LEU A 97 -10.63 8.20 0.10
N LEU A 98 -10.07 7.02 -0.13
CA LEU A 98 -9.47 6.59 -1.39
C LEU A 98 -10.35 5.61 -2.17
N GLY A 99 -11.67 5.57 -1.93
CA GLY A 99 -12.57 4.58 -2.52
C GLY A 99 -12.39 4.37 -4.03
N GLY A 100 -12.48 5.43 -4.84
CA GLY A 100 -12.31 5.30 -6.30
C GLY A 100 -10.89 4.90 -6.72
N VAL A 101 -9.86 5.40 -6.04
CA VAL A 101 -8.46 4.98 -6.24
C VAL A 101 -8.28 3.49 -5.95
N LEU A 102 -8.86 2.98 -4.87
CA LEU A 102 -8.79 1.56 -4.51
C LEU A 102 -9.59 0.70 -5.50
N GLN A 103 -10.72 1.18 -6.02
CA GLN A 103 -11.43 0.50 -7.11
C GLN A 103 -10.58 0.40 -8.37
N LYS A 104 -9.90 1.49 -8.76
CA LYS A 104 -8.94 1.47 -9.87
C LYS A 104 -7.79 0.49 -9.60
N PHE A 105 -7.32 0.35 -8.37
CA PHE A 105 -6.32 -0.66 -8.00
C PHE A 105 -6.84 -2.08 -8.13
N VAL A 106 -8.10 -2.36 -7.80
CA VAL A 106 -8.72 -3.68 -8.07
C VAL A 106 -8.70 -3.95 -9.57
N VAL A 107 -9.08 -2.96 -10.39
CA VAL A 107 -9.04 -3.09 -11.85
C VAL A 107 -7.60 -3.33 -12.33
N TYR A 108 -6.62 -2.53 -11.93
CA TYR A 108 -5.22 -2.73 -12.33
C TYR A 108 -4.71 -4.12 -11.95
N PHE A 109 -5.04 -4.57 -10.74
CA PHE A 109 -4.56 -5.84 -10.21
C PHE A 109 -5.13 -7.05 -10.96
N LEU A 110 -6.39 -6.97 -11.38
CA LEU A 110 -7.09 -8.02 -12.13
C LEU A 110 -6.95 -7.87 -13.65
N SER A 111 -6.48 -6.74 -14.15
CA SER A 111 -6.32 -6.50 -15.58
C SER A 111 -5.30 -7.48 -16.18
N GLY A 112 -5.66 -8.09 -17.31
CA GLY A 112 -4.70 -8.74 -18.19
C GLY A 112 -3.66 -7.72 -18.70
N GLY A 113 -2.46 -8.19 -19.05
CA GLY A 113 -1.42 -7.33 -19.59
C GLY A 113 -0.18 -8.11 -19.99
N ASP A 114 0.75 -7.45 -20.66
CA ASP A 114 2.04 -8.03 -20.99
C ASP A 114 2.87 -8.20 -19.72
N GLU A 115 2.91 -9.41 -19.19
CA GLU A 115 3.72 -9.78 -18.02
C GLU A 115 5.24 -9.61 -18.28
N SER A 116 5.62 -9.41 -19.55
CA SER A 116 7.00 -9.09 -19.94
C SER A 116 7.37 -7.63 -19.62
N ASP A 117 6.40 -6.73 -19.38
CA ASP A 117 6.66 -5.35 -18.98
C ASP A 117 6.89 -5.25 -17.46
N PRO A 118 8.13 -5.01 -16.99
CA PRO A 118 8.43 -4.95 -15.56
C PRO A 118 7.68 -3.81 -14.85
N SER A 119 7.38 -2.71 -15.56
CA SER A 119 6.69 -1.56 -14.97
C SER A 119 5.22 -1.89 -14.71
N ALA A 120 4.55 -2.53 -15.67
CA ALA A 120 3.18 -3.02 -15.50
C ALA A 120 3.10 -4.04 -14.35
N THR A 121 4.01 -5.01 -14.31
CA THR A 121 4.06 -6.03 -13.24
C THR A 121 4.28 -5.38 -11.88
N SER A 122 5.17 -4.39 -11.77
CA SER A 122 5.42 -3.65 -10.53
C SER A 122 4.21 -2.84 -10.07
N ILE A 123 3.45 -2.24 -11.00
CA ILE A 123 2.20 -1.52 -10.69
C ILE A 123 1.15 -2.50 -10.15
N LYS A 124 0.94 -3.64 -10.83
CA LYS A 124 0.00 -4.68 -10.38
C LYS A 124 0.37 -5.19 -8.98
N ALA A 125 1.63 -5.55 -8.79
CA ALA A 125 2.15 -6.03 -7.51
C ALA A 125 2.01 -4.98 -6.38
N SER A 126 2.21 -3.70 -6.68
CA SER A 126 2.04 -2.63 -5.69
C SER A 126 0.56 -2.36 -5.38
N ALA A 127 -0.32 -2.37 -6.39
CA ALA A 127 -1.76 -2.25 -6.22
C ALA A 127 -2.31 -3.42 -5.35
N GLY A 128 -1.90 -4.65 -5.66
CA GLY A 128 -2.23 -5.83 -4.85
C GLY A 128 -1.74 -5.73 -3.42
N ALA A 129 -0.57 -5.13 -3.17
CA ALA A 129 -0.04 -4.94 -1.81
C ALA A 129 -0.82 -3.91 -1.00
N ILE A 130 -1.26 -2.83 -1.64
CA ILE A 130 -2.12 -1.83 -1.00
C ILE A 130 -3.48 -2.46 -0.67
N LEU A 131 -4.07 -3.22 -1.58
CA LEU A 131 -5.33 -3.93 -1.35
C LEU A 131 -5.22 -4.97 -0.23
N ALA A 132 -4.13 -5.75 -0.21
CA ALA A 132 -3.85 -6.72 0.85
C ALA A 132 -3.75 -6.01 2.22
N ARG A 133 -3.05 -4.86 2.27
CA ARG A 133 -2.96 -4.05 3.49
C ARG A 133 -4.32 -3.56 3.96
N VAL A 134 -5.16 -3.06 3.04
CA VAL A 134 -6.53 -2.62 3.38
C VAL A 134 -7.35 -3.79 3.93
N LEU A 135 -7.29 -4.98 3.32
CA LEU A 135 -7.95 -6.18 3.82
C LEU A 135 -7.47 -6.57 5.22
N VAL A 136 -6.16 -6.60 5.45
CA VAL A 136 -5.58 -7.02 6.74
C VAL A 136 -5.91 -6.03 7.87
N GLN A 137 -5.86 -4.74 7.58
CA GLN A 137 -6.00 -3.70 8.61
C GLN A 137 -7.43 -3.16 8.75
N ASN A 138 -8.29 -3.37 7.75
CA ASN A 138 -9.66 -2.87 7.70
C ASN A 138 -10.57 -3.77 6.83
N SER A 139 -10.73 -5.03 7.25
CA SER A 139 -11.48 -6.04 6.49
C SER A 139 -12.93 -5.66 6.21
N ASN A 140 -13.58 -4.92 7.13
CA ASN A 140 -14.94 -4.43 6.96
C ASN A 140 -15.06 -3.47 5.77
N TYR A 141 -14.14 -2.52 5.67
CA TYR A 141 -14.11 -1.60 4.54
C TYR A 141 -13.75 -2.34 3.24
N PHE A 142 -12.81 -3.27 3.28
CA PHE A 142 -12.47 -4.08 2.11
C PHE A 142 -13.69 -4.86 1.59
N ALA A 143 -14.48 -5.46 2.47
CA ALA A 143 -15.72 -6.15 2.10
C ALA A 143 -16.75 -5.20 1.46
N HIS A 144 -16.88 -3.97 1.99
CA HIS A 144 -17.69 -2.93 1.36
C HIS A 144 -17.17 -2.60 -0.04
N LEU A 145 -15.89 -2.29 -0.18
CA LEU A 145 -15.24 -1.91 -1.44
C LEU A 145 -15.50 -2.92 -2.57
N ILE A 146 -15.36 -4.22 -2.29
CA ILE A 146 -15.52 -5.27 -3.31
C ILE A 146 -16.99 -5.55 -3.67
N THR A 147 -17.95 -5.02 -2.92
CA THR A 147 -19.39 -5.16 -3.19
C THR A 147 -20.03 -3.88 -3.76
N GLU A 148 -19.27 -2.80 -3.89
CA GLU A 148 -19.76 -1.55 -4.46
C GLU A 148 -20.12 -1.68 -5.95
N SER A 149 -21.28 -1.15 -6.34
CA SER A 149 -21.75 -1.19 -7.73
C SER A 149 -20.83 -0.42 -8.70
N SER A 150 -20.16 0.64 -8.23
CA SER A 150 -19.22 1.42 -9.05
C SER A 150 -17.99 0.59 -9.46
N LEU A 151 -17.54 -0.32 -8.59
CA LEU A 151 -16.46 -1.24 -8.93
C LEU A 151 -16.88 -2.20 -10.04
N SER A 152 -18.09 -2.77 -9.95
CA SER A 152 -18.61 -3.67 -10.99
C SER A 152 -18.68 -2.98 -12.36
N VAL A 153 -19.12 -1.71 -12.39
CA VAL A 153 -19.13 -0.91 -13.62
C VAL A 153 -17.70 -0.69 -14.15
N MET A 154 -16.74 -0.38 -13.27
CA MET A 154 -15.35 -0.14 -13.66
C MET A 154 -14.68 -1.40 -14.23
N LEU A 155 -14.93 -2.55 -13.62
CA LEU A 155 -14.43 -3.85 -14.11
C LEU A 155 -15.00 -4.18 -15.50
N GLN A 156 -16.30 -3.96 -15.70
CA GLN A 156 -16.95 -4.17 -16.99
C GLN A 156 -16.38 -3.23 -18.07
N GLN A 157 -16.15 -1.96 -17.74
CA GLN A 157 -15.55 -0.99 -18.66
C GLN A 157 -14.11 -1.34 -19.03
N ALA A 158 -13.37 -1.97 -18.12
CA ALA A 158 -12.02 -2.48 -18.37
C ALA A 158 -12.01 -3.80 -19.16
N GLY A 159 -13.18 -4.36 -19.52
CA GLY A 159 -13.29 -5.63 -20.23
C GLY A 159 -12.97 -6.85 -19.35
N ILE A 160 -12.99 -6.70 -18.03
CA ILE A 160 -12.77 -7.78 -17.08
C ILE A 160 -14.12 -8.47 -16.84
N ASN A 161 -14.30 -9.63 -17.46
CA ASN A 161 -15.44 -10.49 -17.19
C ASN A 161 -15.12 -11.38 -15.98
N LEU A 162 -15.89 -11.19 -14.91
CA LEU A 162 -15.80 -12.04 -13.74
C LEU A 162 -16.63 -13.30 -13.98
N ASP A 163 -15.99 -14.34 -14.50
CA ASP A 163 -16.61 -15.67 -14.64
C ASP A 163 -16.83 -16.34 -13.26
N GLN A 164 -16.13 -15.85 -12.23
CA GLN A 164 -16.17 -16.33 -10.85
C GLN A 164 -16.37 -15.17 -9.87
N ASN A 165 -16.58 -15.50 -8.59
CA ASN A 165 -16.66 -14.52 -7.52
C ASN A 165 -15.40 -13.63 -7.52
N LEU A 166 -15.57 -12.30 -7.45
CA LEU A 166 -14.46 -11.33 -7.42
C LEU A 166 -13.40 -11.68 -6.36
N LEU A 167 -13.82 -12.22 -5.22
CA LEU A 167 -12.91 -12.65 -4.16
C LEU A 167 -11.96 -13.75 -4.63
N LEU A 168 -12.45 -14.72 -5.40
CA LEU A 168 -11.62 -15.79 -5.97
C LEU A 168 -10.64 -15.24 -7.02
N CYS A 169 -11.08 -14.29 -7.85
CA CYS A 169 -10.18 -13.62 -8.80
C CYS A 169 -9.06 -12.87 -8.08
N LEU A 170 -9.35 -12.22 -6.95
CA LEU A 170 -8.34 -11.54 -6.13
C LEU A 170 -7.38 -12.53 -5.47
N ILE A 171 -7.88 -13.66 -4.97
CA ILE A 171 -7.04 -14.75 -4.45
C ILE A 171 -6.07 -15.23 -5.54
N ASP A 172 -6.57 -15.52 -6.73
CA ASP A 172 -5.75 -15.97 -7.85
C ASP A 172 -4.69 -14.94 -8.24
N ALA A 173 -5.04 -13.65 -8.27
CA ALA A 173 -4.09 -12.58 -8.55
C ALA A 173 -3.02 -12.43 -7.45
N TRP A 174 -3.36 -12.59 -6.17
CA TRP A 174 -2.37 -12.58 -5.09
C TRP A 174 -1.45 -13.78 -5.13
N LEU A 175 -1.98 -14.97 -5.42
CA LEU A 175 -1.18 -16.19 -5.60
C LEU A 175 -0.21 -16.05 -6.78
N ASP A 176 -0.66 -15.50 -7.91
CA ASP A 176 0.16 -15.27 -9.11
C ASP A 176 1.26 -14.22 -8.88
N LYS A 177 0.97 -13.15 -8.13
CA LYS A 177 1.93 -12.03 -7.93
C LYS A 177 2.80 -12.14 -6.69
N VAL A 178 2.69 -13.21 -5.90
CA VAL A 178 3.41 -13.36 -4.62
C VAL A 178 4.94 -13.30 -4.77
N ASP A 179 5.47 -13.75 -5.90
CA ASP A 179 6.91 -13.75 -6.17
C ASP A 179 7.44 -12.44 -6.75
N ASN A 180 6.53 -11.53 -7.14
CA ASN A 180 6.86 -10.22 -7.71
C ASN A 180 6.97 -9.10 -6.66
N VAL A 181 6.87 -9.44 -5.37
CA VAL A 181 6.86 -8.47 -4.27
C VAL A 181 8.01 -8.67 -3.29
N THR A 182 8.39 -7.58 -2.61
CA THR A 182 9.36 -7.61 -1.51
C THR A 182 8.84 -8.45 -0.34
N VAL A 183 9.73 -8.88 0.56
CA VAL A 183 9.39 -9.70 1.74
C VAL A 183 8.25 -9.08 2.57
N VAL A 184 8.31 -7.77 2.82
CA VAL A 184 7.28 -7.07 3.61
C VAL A 184 5.91 -7.13 2.93
N ARG A 185 5.86 -6.95 1.60
CA ARG A 185 4.62 -7.02 0.83
C ARG A 185 4.14 -8.46 0.66
N ARG A 186 5.06 -9.44 0.56
CA ARG A 186 4.76 -10.87 0.57
C ARG A 186 4.05 -11.26 1.87
N LYS A 187 4.50 -10.76 3.03
CA LYS A 187 3.81 -10.95 4.31
C LYS A 187 2.39 -10.38 4.31
N ALA A 188 2.18 -9.20 3.70
CA ALA A 188 0.83 -8.65 3.54
C ALA A 188 -0.07 -9.56 2.68
N TYR A 189 0.46 -10.12 1.58
CA TYR A 189 -0.26 -11.09 0.75
C TYR A 189 -0.63 -12.35 1.54
N ALA A 190 0.33 -12.94 2.26
CA ALA A 190 0.10 -14.13 3.05
C ALA A 190 -0.96 -13.91 4.15
N LEU A 191 -0.91 -12.77 4.86
CA LEU A 191 -1.94 -12.40 5.84
C LEU A 191 -3.30 -12.19 5.18
N ALA A 192 -3.36 -11.50 4.05
CA ALA A 192 -4.59 -11.30 3.29
C ALA A 192 -5.21 -12.63 2.86
N LEU A 193 -4.45 -13.49 2.18
CA LEU A 193 -4.89 -14.82 1.76
C LEU A 193 -5.35 -15.68 2.94
N SER A 194 -4.65 -15.60 4.07
CA SER A 194 -5.04 -16.28 5.30
C SER A 194 -6.39 -15.79 5.83
N ILE A 195 -6.63 -14.48 5.87
CA ILE A 195 -7.91 -13.90 6.32
C ILE A 195 -9.05 -14.36 5.41
N LEU A 196 -8.83 -14.46 4.09
CA LEU A 196 -9.86 -14.87 3.15
C LEU A 196 -10.35 -16.31 3.31
N LEU A 197 -9.55 -17.18 3.95
CA LEU A 197 -9.99 -18.53 4.35
C LEU A 197 -11.23 -18.50 5.26
N THR A 198 -11.46 -17.39 5.96
CA THR A 198 -12.62 -17.22 6.85
C THR A 198 -13.88 -16.74 6.13
N SER A 199 -13.83 -16.53 4.81
CA SER A 199 -15.01 -16.16 4.05
C SER A 199 -15.87 -17.37 3.70
N ARG A 200 -17.18 -17.14 3.54
CA ARG A 200 -18.19 -18.19 3.26
C ARG A 200 -18.30 -18.53 1.77
N GLU A 201 -17.17 -18.56 1.08
CA GLU A 201 -17.10 -18.92 -0.35
C GLU A 201 -16.55 -20.35 -0.47
N PRO A 202 -17.36 -21.35 -0.88
CA PRO A 202 -16.98 -22.76 -0.84
C PRO A 202 -15.77 -23.09 -1.74
N HIS A 203 -15.61 -22.38 -2.86
CA HIS A 203 -14.52 -22.62 -3.81
C HIS A 203 -13.13 -22.19 -3.27
N ILE A 204 -13.06 -21.53 -2.11
CA ILE A 204 -11.77 -21.20 -1.48
C ILE A 204 -10.99 -22.44 -1.07
N LEU A 205 -11.70 -23.53 -0.73
CA LEU A 205 -11.04 -24.79 -0.36
C LEU A 205 -10.23 -25.39 -1.51
N GLU A 206 -10.59 -25.10 -2.76
CA GLU A 206 -9.81 -25.53 -3.94
C GLU A 206 -8.45 -24.84 -4.03
N LYS A 207 -8.31 -23.66 -3.39
CA LYS A 207 -7.08 -22.86 -3.34
C LYS A 207 -6.32 -23.05 -2.02
N LEU A 208 -6.83 -23.86 -1.09
CA LEU A 208 -6.29 -24.01 0.27
C LEU A 208 -4.80 -24.40 0.27
N ASP A 209 -4.43 -25.38 -0.55
CA ASP A 209 -3.04 -25.86 -0.65
C ASP A 209 -2.09 -24.73 -1.07
N GLN A 210 -2.47 -23.96 -2.09
CA GLN A 210 -1.68 -22.82 -2.60
C GLN A 210 -1.56 -21.71 -1.55
N ILE A 211 -2.65 -21.40 -0.85
CA ILE A 211 -2.67 -20.39 0.23
C ILE A 211 -1.76 -20.82 1.39
N ILE A 212 -1.84 -22.08 1.81
CA ILE A 212 -0.99 -22.64 2.86
C ILE A 212 0.48 -22.57 2.44
N ASN A 213 0.81 -22.95 1.21
CA ASN A 213 2.18 -22.91 0.68
C ASN A 213 2.76 -21.50 0.67
N VAL A 214 1.98 -20.49 0.28
CA VAL A 214 2.39 -19.08 0.36
C VAL A 214 2.64 -18.65 1.81
N CYS A 215 1.76 -19.03 2.73
CA CYS A 215 1.92 -18.68 4.14
C CYS A 215 3.16 -19.36 4.75
N THR A 216 3.38 -20.65 4.50
CA THR A 216 4.53 -21.40 5.03
C THR A 216 5.85 -20.94 4.44
N SER A 217 5.93 -20.73 3.12
CA SER A 217 7.13 -20.19 2.47
C SER A 217 7.50 -18.80 2.99
N THR A 218 6.50 -17.95 3.26
CA THR A 218 6.72 -16.62 3.86
C THR A 218 7.20 -16.73 5.31
N LEU A 219 6.67 -17.67 6.10
CA LEU A 219 7.12 -17.92 7.47
C LEU A 219 8.57 -18.39 7.53
N VAL A 220 8.98 -19.29 6.64
CA VAL A 220 10.37 -19.76 6.55
C VAL A 220 11.29 -18.58 6.19
N GLY A 221 10.91 -17.78 5.19
CA GLY A 221 11.68 -16.60 4.79
C GLY A 221 11.82 -15.52 5.88
N ASP A 222 10.81 -15.35 6.75
CA ASP A 222 10.87 -14.46 7.91
C ASP A 222 11.86 -14.97 8.98
N ILE A 223 11.95 -16.30 9.19
CA ILE A 223 12.87 -16.92 10.15
C ILE A 223 14.32 -16.76 9.68
N ASP A 224 14.58 -17.01 8.39
CA ASP A 224 15.93 -16.93 7.82
C ASP A 224 16.47 -15.50 7.84
N GLN A 225 15.63 -14.49 7.64
CA GLN A 225 16.02 -13.07 7.69
C GLN A 225 16.29 -12.58 9.12
N ASN A 226 15.47 -12.98 10.08
CA ASN A 226 15.72 -12.67 11.49
C ASN A 226 16.97 -13.41 12.05
N GLY A 227 17.38 -14.52 11.42
CA GLY A 227 18.62 -15.22 11.72
C GLY A 227 19.87 -14.68 11.01
N SER A 228 19.70 -13.81 10.01
CA SER A 228 20.77 -13.29 9.14
C SER A 228 20.81 -11.76 9.08
N GLU A 229 20.49 -11.09 10.19
CA GLU A 229 20.66 -9.63 10.35
C GLU A 229 22.14 -9.21 10.49
N ASP A 230 22.99 -9.61 9.54
CA ASP A 230 24.32 -9.05 9.30
C ASP A 230 24.71 -9.26 7.83
N SER A 231 23.98 -8.66 6.88
CA SER A 231 24.56 -8.25 5.58
C SER A 231 23.59 -7.45 4.69
N SER A 232 23.82 -6.13 4.71
CA SER A 232 23.99 -5.28 3.52
C SER A 232 23.46 -5.79 2.17
N PHE A 233 22.32 -5.27 1.72
CA PHE A 233 22.12 -4.90 0.31
C PHE A 233 20.94 -3.91 0.11
N ASP A 234 21.12 -2.64 0.52
CA ASP A 234 20.44 -1.48 -0.13
C ASP A 234 21.13 -0.14 0.21
N SER A 235 22.46 -0.13 0.25
CA SER A 235 23.28 1.04 0.64
C SER A 235 24.19 1.52 -0.49
N SER A 236 23.71 1.50 -1.73
CA SER A 236 24.49 1.93 -2.90
C SER A 236 23.76 3.00 -3.73
N MET A 237 23.25 4.05 -3.08
CA MET A 237 23.06 5.36 -3.72
C MET A 237 22.97 6.60 -2.80
N HIS A 238 23.15 6.46 -1.47
CA HIS A 238 23.04 7.59 -0.52
C HIS A 238 24.27 7.85 0.37
N SER A 239 25.41 7.22 0.09
CA SER A 239 26.61 7.29 0.94
C SER A 239 27.44 8.57 0.82
N LEU A 240 26.97 9.60 0.10
CA LEU A 240 27.65 10.91 0.03
C LEU A 240 27.02 12.00 0.91
N GLU A 241 25.81 11.82 1.45
CA GLU A 241 25.13 12.86 2.26
C GLU A 241 25.13 12.58 3.77
N ASN A 242 25.50 11.36 4.19
CA ASN A 242 25.43 10.97 5.61
C ASN A 242 26.61 11.44 6.49
N HIS A 243 27.67 12.02 5.92
CA HIS A 243 28.84 12.42 6.71
C HIS A 243 28.69 13.78 7.44
N GLU A 244 27.67 14.57 7.13
CA GLU A 244 27.42 15.86 7.81
C GLU A 244 26.36 15.79 8.93
N ALA A 245 25.57 14.71 9.02
CA ALA A 245 24.47 14.59 9.98
C ALA A 245 24.89 14.25 11.42
N LEU A 246 26.14 13.84 11.64
CA LEU A 246 26.62 13.40 12.96
C LEU A 246 27.21 14.53 13.84
N GLN A 247 27.27 15.77 13.35
CA GLN A 247 27.83 16.91 14.11
C GLN A 247 26.84 18.03 14.44
N SER A 248 25.57 17.92 14.02
CA SER A 248 24.52 18.85 14.41
C SER A 248 23.46 18.10 15.20
N GLY A 249 23.11 18.57 16.40
CA GLY A 249 22.16 17.91 17.30
C GLY A 249 20.93 17.38 16.55
N ALA A 250 20.61 16.10 16.80
CA ALA A 250 19.67 15.27 16.05
C ALA A 250 18.37 15.99 15.64
N ALA A 251 18.38 16.65 14.48
CA ALA A 251 17.16 17.15 13.86
C ALA A 251 16.40 15.93 13.32
N VAL A 252 15.16 15.75 13.79
CA VAL A 252 14.26 14.69 13.31
C VAL A 252 13.88 14.98 11.86
N ASN A 253 14.67 14.46 10.93
CA ASN A 253 14.44 14.63 9.50
C ASN A 253 13.34 13.67 9.00
N LYS A 254 12.84 13.93 7.79
CA LYS A 254 11.81 13.09 7.14
C LYS A 254 12.17 11.61 7.09
N ASP A 255 13.45 11.29 6.83
CA ASP A 255 13.90 9.91 6.71
C ASP A 255 13.84 9.15 8.03
N PHE A 256 14.15 9.82 9.14
CA PHE A 256 13.95 9.27 10.48
C PHE A 256 12.48 8.95 10.74
N ARG A 257 11.57 9.89 10.46
CA ARG A 257 10.11 9.69 10.61
C ARG A 257 9.61 8.53 9.73
N LYS A 258 10.09 8.46 8.49
CA LYS A 258 9.76 7.38 7.55
C LYS A 258 10.22 6.01 8.06
N ARG A 259 11.44 5.91 8.61
CA ARG A 259 11.94 4.67 9.23
C ARG A 259 11.11 4.28 10.45
N GLN A 260 10.74 5.25 11.28
CA GLN A 260 9.87 5.01 12.44
C GLN A 260 8.52 4.44 12.02
N VAL A 261 7.86 5.04 11.03
CA VAL A 261 6.59 4.54 10.47
C VAL A 261 6.75 3.11 9.92
N LYS A 262 7.85 2.82 9.21
CA LYS A 262 8.13 1.46 8.72
C LYS A 262 8.35 0.45 9.85
N SER A 263 8.98 0.85 10.96
CA SER A 263 9.17 -0.02 12.13
C SER A 263 7.89 -0.26 12.92
N SER A 264 6.98 0.72 12.98
CA SER A 264 5.70 0.61 13.68
C SER A 264 4.59 0.01 12.83
N ASP A 265 4.89 -0.47 11.63
CA ASP A 265 3.89 -1.07 10.73
C ASP A 265 3.17 -2.25 11.42
N PRO A 266 1.83 -2.18 11.57
CA PRO A 266 1.07 -3.27 12.16
C PRO A 266 1.30 -4.61 11.45
N ILE A 267 1.43 -4.62 10.12
CA ILE A 267 1.65 -5.85 9.35
C ILE A 267 3.00 -6.49 9.68
N LYS A 268 4.04 -5.66 9.88
CA LYS A 268 5.37 -6.16 10.28
C LYS A 268 5.30 -6.86 11.63
N ASN A 269 4.54 -6.27 12.57
CA ASN A 269 4.44 -6.73 13.95
C ASN A 269 3.41 -7.87 14.17
N MET A 270 2.55 -8.15 13.19
CA MET A 270 1.63 -9.30 13.25
C MET A 270 2.36 -10.63 13.05
N SER A 271 2.02 -11.62 13.88
CA SER A 271 2.49 -12.99 13.72
C SER A 271 1.65 -13.72 12.67
N LEU A 272 2.24 -13.94 11.49
CA LEU A 272 1.58 -14.69 10.41
C LEU A 272 1.20 -16.11 10.86
N ALA A 273 2.05 -16.78 11.66
CA ALA A 273 1.77 -18.13 12.14
C ALA A 273 0.54 -18.18 13.05
N HIS A 274 0.38 -17.18 13.91
CA HIS A 274 -0.77 -17.07 14.79
C HIS A 274 -2.06 -16.82 14.01
N VAL A 275 -2.04 -15.81 13.12
CA VAL A 275 -3.19 -15.43 12.27
C VAL A 275 -3.60 -16.61 11.38
N MET A 276 -2.63 -17.29 10.77
CA MET A 276 -2.87 -18.47 9.94
C MET A 276 -3.56 -19.59 10.71
N LYS A 277 -3.08 -19.89 11.93
CA LYS A 277 -3.68 -20.91 12.78
C LYS A 277 -5.13 -20.58 13.13
N GLU A 278 -5.40 -19.34 13.56
CA GLU A 278 -6.75 -18.91 13.92
C GLU A 278 -7.70 -18.96 12.72
N ASN A 279 -7.26 -18.46 11.55
CA ASN A 279 -8.06 -18.46 10.34
C ASN A 279 -8.32 -19.87 9.80
N LEU A 280 -7.38 -20.80 9.92
CA LEU A 280 -7.60 -22.21 9.57
C LEU A 280 -8.61 -22.87 10.50
N GLN A 281 -8.55 -22.59 11.81
CA GLN A 281 -9.54 -23.09 12.77
C GLN A 281 -10.94 -22.54 12.46
N ALA A 282 -11.03 -21.24 12.14
CA ALA A 282 -12.29 -20.63 11.72
C ALA A 282 -12.80 -21.23 10.40
N CYS A 283 -11.93 -21.41 9.40
CA CYS A 283 -12.27 -22.04 8.12
C CYS A 283 -12.84 -23.45 8.32
N ALA A 284 -12.21 -24.29 9.14
CA ALA A 284 -12.69 -25.63 9.48
C ALA A 284 -14.02 -25.66 10.24
N SER A 285 -14.45 -24.53 10.82
CA SER A 285 -15.77 -24.41 11.46
C SER A 285 -16.87 -23.91 10.50
N LEU A 286 -16.48 -23.33 9.36
CA LEU A 286 -17.39 -22.70 8.40
C LEU A 286 -17.75 -23.63 7.24
N HIS A 287 -16.83 -24.52 6.86
CA HIS A 287 -16.96 -25.50 5.76
C HIS A 287 -16.90 -26.92 6.28
#